data_AF-A0A2T3NSQ7-F1
#
_entry.id   AF-A0A2T3NSQ7-F1
#
_cell.length_a   1.000
_cell.length_b   1.000
_cell.length_c   1.000
_cell.angle_alpha   90.00
_cell.angle_beta   90.00
_cell.angle_gamma   90.00
#
_symmetry.space_group_name_H-M   'P 1'
#
loop_
_entity.id
_entity.type
_entity.pdbx_description
1 polymer ?
#
loop_
_entity_poly.entity_id
_entity_poly.type
_entity_poly.pdbx_seq_one_letter_code
_entity_poly.pdbx_strand_id
1 'polypeptide(L)'
;MLRIHQHQLSAIAEQRLGIAIGLLAASFPALLLASGKAYNYAPLALLLIAIPVLLLCKKVSISNEIKRVSIAFSLYFLIVLATLLIHGGSLSEADMPSRMLLAIPILLLLLAYPPKSEWLITSFAIGAIVAGIVALHHIYFLEAPRAYDGKFELTKGYMAIQSGNMAMSLAVFSVIGWFYSLEKGKIKTSVAFILAAALGLTGSLLSGSRGGWVFAPIVIAFVIYQYRYLLSKKVCTCGFIALFITLYFGYPLAEARATRAVTQISNYITNDANSTSVGARFEMWKSAWYSFTESPVLGPGYIEREALKQRQVEEHRLY
;
A
#
# COMPACT_ATOMS: atom_id res chain seq x y z
N MET A 1 -38.41 31.83 14.01
CA MET A 1 -37.64 31.04 15.01
C MET A 1 -37.39 29.60 14.56
N LEU A 2 -38.42 28.80 14.26
CA LEU A 2 -38.27 27.38 13.86
C LEU A 2 -37.33 27.14 12.66
N ARG A 3 -37.39 27.97 11.61
CA ARG A 3 -36.54 27.85 10.41
C ARG A 3 -35.05 28.13 10.66
N ILE A 4 -34.75 29.07 11.55
CA ILE A 4 -33.37 29.40 11.95
C ILE A 4 -32.80 28.29 12.82
N HIS A 5 -33.62 27.73 13.72
CA HIS A 5 -33.23 26.61 14.55
C HIS A 5 -32.97 25.34 13.74
N GLN A 6 -33.80 25.03 12.73
CA GLN A 6 -33.57 23.92 11.79
C GLN A 6 -32.28 24.09 10.98
N HIS A 7 -31.96 25.30 10.53
CA HIS A 7 -30.72 25.57 9.77
C HIS A 7 -29.46 25.47 10.66
N GLN A 8 -29.56 25.83 11.94
CA GLN A 8 -28.45 25.67 12.88
C GLN A 8 -28.23 24.19 13.22
N LEU A 9 -29.32 23.43 13.42
CA LEU A 9 -29.25 21.99 13.68
C LEU A 9 -28.67 21.21 12.48
N SER A 10 -29.03 21.58 11.25
CA SER A 10 -28.46 20.96 10.04
C SER A 10 -26.97 21.28 9.87
N ALA A 11 -26.55 22.51 10.14
CA ALA A 11 -25.14 22.90 10.06
C ALA A 11 -24.26 22.17 11.10
N ILE A 12 -24.76 21.99 12.33
CA ILE A 12 -24.06 21.23 13.38
C ILE A 12 -23.95 19.75 12.98
N ALA A 13 -25.01 19.17 12.43
CA ALA A 13 -25.00 17.78 11.96
C ALA A 13 -23.99 17.57 10.83
N GLU A 14 -23.94 18.49 9.87
CA GLU A 14 -22.98 18.46 8.76
C GLU A 14 -21.53 18.60 9.22
N GLN A 15 -21.26 19.49 10.18
CA GLN A 15 -19.93 19.62 10.78
C GLN A 15 -19.50 18.34 11.51
N ARG A 16 -20.40 17.73 12.28
CA ARG A 16 -20.13 16.45 12.98
C ARG A 16 -19.87 15.32 12.00
N LEU A 17 -20.63 15.26 10.91
CA LEU A 17 -20.42 14.30 9.83
C LEU A 17 -19.04 14.45 9.19
N GLY A 18 -18.63 15.69 8.88
CA GLY A 18 -17.29 15.96 8.33
C GLY A 18 -16.16 15.54 9.28
N ILE A 19 -16.31 15.76 10.58
CA ILE A 19 -15.35 15.30 11.59
C ILE A 19 -15.29 13.76 11.62
N ALA A 20 -16.44 13.09 11.62
CA ALA A 20 -16.51 11.63 11.64
C ALA A 20 -15.86 11.00 10.40
N ILE A 21 -16.16 11.53 9.21
CA ILE A 21 -15.54 11.12 7.95
C ILE A 21 -14.03 11.34 8.00
N GLY A 22 -13.59 12.50 8.50
CA GLY A 22 -12.17 12.83 8.61
C GLY A 22 -11.40 11.88 9.54
N LEU A 23 -11.98 11.54 10.70
CA LEU A 23 -11.41 10.57 11.63
C LEU A 23 -11.39 9.16 11.04
N LEU A 24 -12.46 8.77 10.34
CA LEU A 24 -12.53 7.47 9.67
C LEU A 24 -11.50 7.35 8.54
N ALA A 25 -11.30 8.41 7.75
CA ALA A 25 -10.26 8.49 6.74
C ALA A 25 -8.85 8.36 7.36
N ALA A 26 -8.59 9.05 8.48
CA ALA A 26 -7.35 8.93 9.22
C ALA A 26 -7.16 7.54 9.87
N SER A 27 -8.25 6.85 10.22
CA SER A 27 -8.15 5.49 10.77
C SER A 27 -7.57 4.47 9.78
N PHE A 28 -7.73 4.70 8.46
CA PHE A 28 -7.24 3.80 7.42
C PHE A 28 -5.72 3.60 7.48
N PRO A 29 -4.88 4.63 7.29
CA PRO A 29 -3.44 4.46 7.40
C PRO A 29 -2.99 4.11 8.83
N ALA A 30 -3.68 4.63 9.87
CA ALA A 30 -3.31 4.37 11.26
C ALA A 30 -3.43 2.89 11.66
N LEU A 31 -4.46 2.20 11.16
CA LEU A 31 -4.76 0.81 11.51
C LEU A 31 -4.40 -0.17 10.39
N LEU A 32 -3.79 0.31 9.29
CA LEU A 32 -3.59 -0.45 8.06
C LEU A 32 -2.98 -1.85 8.28
N LEU A 33 -2.04 -1.95 9.22
CA LEU A 33 -1.33 -3.18 9.57
C LEU A 33 -1.53 -3.58 11.04
N ALA A 34 -2.64 -3.17 11.66
CA ALA A 34 -3.00 -3.61 13.01
C ALA A 34 -3.48 -5.08 13.03
N SER A 35 -4.09 -5.55 11.93
CA SER A 35 -4.43 -6.96 11.70
C SER A 35 -4.32 -7.31 10.22
N GLY A 36 -4.24 -8.60 9.88
CA GLY A 36 -4.10 -9.06 8.49
C GLY A 36 -5.22 -8.60 7.55
N LYS A 37 -6.40 -8.27 8.07
CA LYS A 37 -7.55 -7.79 7.29
C LYS A 37 -7.89 -6.32 7.52
N ALA A 38 -7.10 -5.59 8.32
CA ALA A 38 -7.42 -4.22 8.74
C ALA A 38 -7.55 -3.25 7.55
N TYR A 39 -6.82 -3.49 6.47
CA TYR A 39 -6.90 -2.71 5.24
C TYR A 39 -8.29 -2.68 4.58
N ASN A 40 -9.22 -3.58 4.96
CA ASN A 40 -10.59 -3.61 4.44
C ASN A 40 -11.59 -2.82 5.31
N TYR A 41 -11.35 -2.65 6.62
CA TYR A 41 -12.38 -2.17 7.54
C TYR A 41 -12.72 -0.69 7.35
N ALA A 42 -11.71 0.19 7.30
CA ALA A 42 -11.93 1.62 7.12
C ALA A 42 -12.51 1.96 5.73
N PRO A 43 -12.02 1.40 4.60
CA PRO A 43 -12.63 1.63 3.29
C PRO A 43 -14.08 1.13 3.22
N LEU A 44 -14.39 -0.02 3.83
CA LEU A 44 -15.77 -0.53 3.87
C LEU A 44 -16.69 0.42 4.64
N ALA A 45 -16.27 0.89 5.81
CA ALA A 45 -17.03 1.86 6.58
C ALA A 45 -17.22 3.19 5.82
N LEU A 46 -16.17 3.68 5.14
CA LEU A 46 -16.27 4.86 4.29
C LEU A 46 -17.24 4.64 3.13
N LEU A 47 -17.24 3.46 2.51
CA LEU A 47 -18.17 3.12 1.43
C LEU A 47 -19.62 3.10 1.91
N LEU A 48 -19.89 2.49 3.07
CA LEU A 48 -21.23 2.42 3.67
C LEU A 48 -21.78 3.81 4.02
N ILE A 49 -20.91 4.77 4.36
CA ILE A 49 -21.29 6.18 4.57
C ILE A 49 -21.42 6.92 3.23
N ALA A 50 -20.53 6.65 2.28
CA ALA A 50 -20.48 7.34 1.00
C ALA A 50 -21.77 7.19 0.20
N ILE A 51 -22.33 5.99 0.14
CA ILE A 51 -23.55 5.70 -0.64
C ILE A 51 -24.74 6.58 -0.20
N PRO A 52 -25.22 6.51 1.06
CA PRO A 52 -26.36 7.33 1.49
C PRO A 52 -26.06 8.82 1.45
N VAL A 53 -24.85 9.25 1.83
CA VAL A 53 -24.49 10.67 1.84
C VAL A 53 -24.49 11.26 0.43
N LEU A 54 -23.96 10.55 -0.57
CA LEU A 54 -23.95 11.02 -1.96
C LEU A 54 -25.33 10.97 -2.63
N LEU A 55 -26.21 10.07 -2.18
CA LEU A 55 -27.60 10.01 -2.67
C LEU A 55 -28.46 11.14 -2.08
N LEU A 56 -28.21 11.51 -0.82
CA LEU A 56 -29.00 12.50 -0.07
C LEU A 56 -28.47 13.94 -0.24
N CYS A 57 -27.15 14.12 -0.29
CA CYS A 57 -26.52 15.43 -0.46
C CYS A 57 -26.29 15.73 -1.95
N LYS A 58 -26.92 16.78 -2.48
CA LYS A 58 -26.75 17.18 -3.87
C LYS A 58 -25.66 18.24 -4.04
N LYS A 59 -24.76 17.95 -5.00
CA LYS A 59 -23.68 18.75 -5.61
C LYS A 59 -22.32 18.76 -4.90
N VAL A 60 -21.59 17.66 -5.07
CA VAL A 60 -20.12 17.72 -5.15
C VAL A 60 -19.73 18.36 -6.47
N SER A 61 -18.87 19.38 -6.46
CA SER A 61 -18.33 19.95 -7.69
C SER A 61 -17.30 18.99 -8.30
N ILE A 62 -17.70 18.27 -9.34
CA ILE A 62 -16.83 17.28 -9.99
C ILE A 62 -15.98 17.99 -11.06
N SER A 63 -14.69 18.17 -10.78
CA SER A 63 -13.73 18.69 -11.75
C SER A 63 -13.48 17.71 -12.90
N ASN A 64 -12.88 18.19 -13.99
CA ASN A 64 -12.56 17.34 -15.14
C ASN A 64 -11.50 16.28 -14.80
N GLU A 65 -10.62 16.55 -13.85
CA GLU A 65 -9.62 15.61 -13.32
C GLU A 65 -10.32 14.44 -12.62
N ILE A 66 -11.28 14.74 -11.74
CA ILE A 66 -12.03 13.72 -10.99
C ILE A 66 -12.87 12.86 -11.94
N LYS A 67 -13.47 13.45 -12.97
CA LYS A 67 -14.17 12.71 -14.03
C LYS A 67 -13.23 11.76 -14.76
N ARG A 68 -12.05 12.23 -15.18
CA ARG A 68 -11.04 11.40 -15.85
C ARG A 68 -10.58 10.22 -15.00
N VAL A 69 -10.32 10.45 -13.71
CA VAL A 69 -9.99 9.38 -12.76
C VAL A 69 -11.14 8.38 -12.61
N SER A 70 -12.37 8.87 -12.44
CA SER A 70 -13.56 8.01 -12.29
C SER A 70 -13.82 7.16 -13.53
N ILE A 71 -13.64 7.75 -14.72
CA ILE A 71 -13.72 7.03 -16.00
C ILE A 71 -12.62 5.98 -16.10
N ALA A 72 -11.37 6.33 -15.77
CA ALA A 72 -10.26 5.37 -15.82
C ALA A 72 -10.49 4.17 -14.88
N PHE A 73 -10.96 4.41 -13.65
CA PHE A 73 -11.27 3.35 -12.70
C PHE A 73 -12.45 2.47 -13.17
N SER A 74 -13.49 3.10 -13.73
CA SER A 74 -14.64 2.38 -14.28
C SER A 74 -14.24 1.54 -15.49
N LEU A 75 -13.46 2.10 -16.43
CA LEU A 75 -12.98 1.39 -17.61
C LEU A 75 -12.07 0.22 -17.23
N TYR A 76 -11.16 0.40 -16.27
CA TYR A 76 -10.34 -0.69 -15.76
C TYR A 76 -11.19 -1.85 -15.24
N PHE A 77 -12.20 -1.57 -14.42
CA PHE A 77 -13.14 -2.59 -13.94
C PHE A 77 -13.91 -3.26 -15.09
N LEU A 78 -14.46 -2.47 -16.02
CA LEU A 78 -15.25 -2.97 -17.15
C LEU A 78 -14.42 -3.84 -18.10
N ILE A 79 -13.15 -3.47 -18.35
CA ILE A 79 -12.25 -4.27 -19.19
C ILE A 79 -12.00 -5.62 -18.54
N VAL A 80 -11.66 -5.66 -17.24
CA VAL A 80 -11.42 -6.94 -16.55
C VAL A 80 -12.70 -7.77 -16.47
N LEU A 81 -13.85 -7.14 -16.22
CA LEU A 81 -15.14 -7.81 -16.22
C LEU A 81 -15.47 -8.41 -17.60
N ALA A 82 -15.25 -7.65 -18.68
CA ALA A 82 -15.43 -8.15 -20.03
C ALA A 82 -14.51 -9.34 -20.32
N THR A 83 -13.24 -9.27 -19.92
CA THR A 83 -12.29 -10.38 -20.09
C THR A 83 -12.75 -11.64 -19.35
N LEU A 84 -13.26 -11.51 -18.12
CA LEU A 84 -13.80 -12.63 -17.34
C LEU A 84 -15.06 -13.23 -17.98
N LEU A 85 -15.93 -12.40 -18.55
CA LEU A 85 -17.15 -12.86 -19.23
C LEU A 85 -16.84 -13.54 -20.57
N ILE A 86 -15.81 -13.09 -21.29
CA ILE A 86 -15.44 -13.63 -22.61
C ILE A 86 -14.60 -14.92 -22.48
N HIS A 87 -13.58 -14.91 -21.62
CA HIS A 87 -12.58 -15.99 -21.55
C HIS A 87 -12.82 -16.96 -20.38
N GLY A 88 -13.94 -16.79 -19.67
CA GLY A 88 -14.19 -17.46 -18.41
C GLY A 88 -13.26 -16.99 -17.28
N GLY A 89 -13.53 -17.45 -16.07
CA GLY A 89 -12.80 -17.09 -14.88
C GLY A 89 -13.68 -17.20 -13.63
N SER A 90 -13.07 -17.02 -12.48
CA SER A 90 -13.80 -17.04 -11.21
C SER A 90 -14.31 -15.64 -10.87
N LEU A 91 -15.50 -15.53 -10.28
CA LEU A 91 -16.02 -14.25 -9.77
C LEU A 91 -15.07 -13.60 -8.74
N SER A 92 -14.23 -14.39 -8.06
CA SER A 92 -13.20 -13.89 -7.16
C SER A 92 -12.13 -13.04 -7.84
N GLU A 93 -11.88 -13.23 -9.15
CA GLU A 93 -10.91 -12.42 -9.91
C GLU A 93 -11.39 -10.99 -10.12
N ALA A 94 -12.71 -10.75 -10.01
CA ALA A 94 -13.29 -9.41 -10.06
C ALA A 94 -13.16 -8.64 -8.73
N ASP A 95 -12.75 -9.27 -7.62
CA ASP A 95 -12.62 -8.59 -6.31
C ASP A 95 -11.64 -7.41 -6.40
N MET A 96 -10.42 -7.66 -6.91
CA MET A 96 -9.39 -6.62 -6.96
C MET A 96 -9.74 -5.45 -7.89
N PRO A 97 -10.24 -5.69 -9.12
CA PRO A 97 -10.76 -4.61 -9.98
C PRO A 97 -11.95 -3.87 -9.37
N SER A 98 -12.88 -4.57 -8.71
CA SER A 98 -14.07 -3.93 -8.13
C SER A 98 -13.72 -2.88 -7.08
N ARG A 99 -12.62 -3.08 -6.33
CA ARG A 99 -12.12 -2.09 -5.35
C ARG A 99 -11.79 -0.74 -5.99
N MET A 100 -11.35 -0.71 -7.25
CA MET A 100 -11.10 0.54 -7.97
C MET A 100 -12.42 1.27 -8.29
N LEU A 101 -13.45 0.53 -8.69
CA LEU A 101 -14.78 1.10 -8.89
C LEU A 101 -15.37 1.62 -7.57
N LEU A 102 -15.23 0.85 -6.48
CA LEU A 102 -15.72 1.21 -5.15
C LEU A 102 -14.92 2.36 -4.50
N ALA A 103 -13.71 2.65 -4.99
CA ALA A 103 -12.95 3.82 -4.56
C ALA A 103 -13.56 5.15 -5.04
N ILE A 104 -14.35 5.15 -6.11
CA ILE A 104 -15.00 6.35 -6.67
C ILE A 104 -15.96 7.02 -5.67
N PRO A 105 -16.96 6.33 -5.08
CA PRO A 105 -17.84 6.95 -4.09
C PRO A 105 -17.07 7.42 -2.85
N ILE A 106 -16.03 6.68 -2.42
CA ILE A 106 -15.17 7.10 -1.30
C ILE A 106 -14.45 8.40 -1.66
N LEU A 107 -13.87 8.50 -2.86
CA LEU A 107 -13.21 9.71 -3.34
C LEU A 107 -14.16 10.90 -3.34
N LEU A 108 -15.37 10.74 -3.88
CA LEU A 108 -16.39 11.80 -3.90
C LEU A 108 -16.81 12.21 -2.49
N LEU A 109 -16.94 11.27 -1.56
CA LEU A 109 -17.23 11.55 -0.15
C LEU A 109 -16.11 12.37 0.50
N LEU A 110 -14.85 12.00 0.28
CA LEU A 110 -13.69 12.71 0.84
C LEU A 110 -13.48 14.09 0.20
N LEU A 111 -13.98 14.31 -1.02
CA LEU A 111 -14.01 15.64 -1.64
C LEU A 111 -15.14 16.51 -1.09
N ALA A 112 -16.28 15.91 -0.76
CA ALA A 112 -17.40 16.60 -0.10
C ALA A 112 -17.03 16.99 1.34
N TYR A 113 -16.33 16.11 2.05
CA TYR A 113 -15.93 16.28 3.44
C TYR A 113 -14.41 16.08 3.58
N PRO A 114 -13.60 17.08 3.18
CA PRO A 114 -12.15 16.95 3.16
C PRO A 114 -11.59 16.72 4.57
N PRO A 115 -10.83 15.63 4.80
CA PRO A 115 -10.17 15.40 6.07
C PRO A 115 -9.11 16.46 6.32
N LYS A 116 -8.92 16.84 7.60
CA LYS A 116 -7.84 17.76 7.97
C LYS A 116 -6.49 17.12 7.64
N SER A 117 -5.62 17.85 6.94
CA SER A 117 -4.30 17.35 6.53
C SER A 117 -3.46 16.90 7.74
N GLU A 118 -3.54 17.58 8.88
CA GLU A 118 -2.84 17.16 10.09
C GLU A 118 -3.26 15.78 10.58
N TRP A 119 -4.57 15.44 10.50
CA TRP A 119 -5.07 14.12 10.91
C TRP A 119 -4.54 13.02 10.00
N LEU A 120 -4.57 13.25 8.69
CA LEU A 120 -4.03 12.30 7.71
C LEU A 120 -2.51 12.12 7.90
N ILE A 121 -1.75 13.21 7.99
CA ILE A 121 -0.29 13.13 8.13
C ILE A 121 0.08 12.41 9.43
N THR A 122 -0.52 12.76 10.56
CA THR A 122 -0.29 12.07 11.84
C THR A 122 -0.69 10.60 11.79
N SER A 123 -1.77 10.26 11.08
CA SER A 123 -2.19 8.87 10.96
C SER A 123 -1.21 7.98 10.21
N PHE A 124 -0.44 8.50 9.25
CA PHE A 124 0.64 7.74 8.63
C PHE A 124 1.74 7.38 9.63
N ALA A 125 2.10 8.29 10.54
CA ALA A 125 3.07 8.01 11.60
C ALA A 125 2.54 6.96 12.58
N ILE A 126 1.28 7.08 13.00
CA ILE A 126 0.64 6.05 13.86
C ILE A 126 0.68 4.70 13.16
N GLY A 127 0.31 4.65 11.88
CA GLY A 127 0.36 3.43 11.08
C GLY A 127 1.76 2.83 10.97
N ALA A 128 2.79 3.66 10.75
CA ALA A 128 4.16 3.21 10.65
C ALA A 128 4.68 2.64 11.99
N ILE A 129 4.31 3.26 13.11
CA ILE A 129 4.59 2.75 14.46
C ILE A 129 3.92 1.39 14.66
N VAL A 130 2.62 1.28 14.39
CA VAL A 130 1.85 0.03 14.50
C VAL A 130 2.48 -1.06 13.63
N ALA A 131 2.83 -0.75 12.38
CA ALA A 131 3.51 -1.68 11.48
C ALA A 131 4.84 -2.17 12.06
N GLY A 132 5.69 -1.26 12.54
CA GLY A 132 6.97 -1.64 13.16
C GLY A 132 6.78 -2.54 14.38
N ILE A 133 5.87 -2.18 15.29
CA ILE A 133 5.57 -2.97 16.50
C ILE A 133 5.05 -4.36 16.14
N VAL A 134 4.10 -4.46 15.22
CA VAL A 134 3.54 -5.73 14.76
C VAL A 134 4.63 -6.60 14.13
N ALA A 135 5.50 -6.03 13.30
CA ALA A 135 6.60 -6.77 12.70
C ALA A 135 7.63 -7.27 13.73
N LEU A 136 8.00 -6.42 14.70
CA LEU A 136 8.88 -6.81 15.81
C LEU A 136 8.24 -7.93 16.65
N HIS A 137 6.93 -7.84 16.91
CA HIS A 137 6.18 -8.89 17.59
C HIS A 137 6.23 -10.22 16.82
N HIS A 138 6.01 -10.18 15.49
CA HIS A 138 6.07 -11.39 14.67
C HIS A 138 7.45 -12.04 14.69
N ILE A 139 8.52 -11.26 14.61
CA ILE A 139 9.89 -11.79 14.52
C ILE A 139 10.40 -12.25 15.89
N TYR A 140 10.28 -11.42 16.93
CA TYR A 140 10.96 -11.67 18.20
C TYR A 140 10.11 -12.40 19.23
N PHE A 141 8.78 -12.31 19.15
CA PHE A 141 7.88 -12.98 20.10
C PHE A 141 7.25 -14.24 19.51
N LEU A 142 6.87 -14.21 18.22
CA LEU A 142 6.33 -15.38 17.53
C LEU A 142 7.41 -16.21 16.82
N GLU A 143 8.67 -15.77 16.87
CA GLU A 143 9.81 -16.42 16.19
C GLU A 143 9.54 -16.71 14.70
N ALA A 144 8.73 -15.86 14.06
CA ALA A 144 8.37 -16.04 12.67
C ALA A 144 9.60 -15.83 11.77
N PRO A 145 9.77 -16.63 10.70
CA PRO A 145 10.91 -16.49 9.80
C PRO A 145 10.93 -15.15 9.03
N ARG A 146 9.77 -14.47 8.97
CA ARG A 146 9.59 -13.12 8.42
C ARG A 146 8.33 -12.49 9.02
N ALA A 147 8.26 -11.17 9.07
CA ALA A 147 7.05 -10.47 9.45
C ALA A 147 5.95 -10.66 8.40
N TYR A 148 4.70 -10.55 8.85
CA TYR A 148 3.49 -10.59 8.02
C TYR A 148 3.28 -11.85 7.16
N ASP A 149 3.85 -13.00 7.54
CA ASP A 149 3.89 -14.18 6.65
C ASP A 149 2.55 -14.93 6.50
N GLY A 150 1.57 -14.64 7.37
CA GLY A 150 0.23 -15.20 7.27
C GLY A 150 0.04 -16.61 7.82
N LYS A 151 1.11 -17.28 8.31
CA LYS A 151 1.10 -18.71 8.65
C LYS A 151 0.62 -19.03 10.06
N PHE A 152 0.75 -18.10 11.00
CA PHE A 152 0.25 -18.30 12.36
C PHE A 152 -1.19 -17.81 12.45
N GLU A 153 -2.00 -18.39 13.35
CA GLU A 153 -3.39 -17.94 13.55
C GLU A 153 -3.46 -16.44 13.87
N LEU A 154 -2.54 -15.93 14.71
CA LEU A 154 -2.46 -14.50 15.03
C LEU A 154 -2.02 -13.61 13.85
N THR A 155 -1.37 -14.20 12.84
CA THR A 155 -0.89 -13.49 11.65
C THR A 155 -1.77 -13.73 10.41
N LYS A 156 -2.88 -14.45 10.57
CA LYS A 156 -3.77 -14.82 9.46
C LYS A 156 -4.30 -13.59 8.74
N GLY A 157 -4.25 -13.66 7.41
CA GLY A 157 -4.68 -12.57 6.51
C GLY A 157 -3.57 -11.58 6.14
N TYR A 158 -2.43 -11.58 6.83
CA TYR A 158 -1.28 -10.82 6.36
C TYR A 158 -0.69 -11.44 5.10
N MET A 159 -0.19 -10.58 4.20
CA MET A 159 0.49 -10.98 2.97
C MET A 159 1.83 -10.27 2.91
N ALA A 160 2.91 -10.96 3.25
CA ALA A 160 4.15 -10.29 3.59
C ALA A 160 4.77 -9.40 2.50
N ILE A 161 4.50 -9.63 1.22
CA ILE A 161 4.91 -8.70 0.15
C ILE A 161 4.06 -7.43 0.21
N GLN A 162 2.74 -7.58 0.24
CA GLN A 162 1.78 -6.47 0.29
C GLN A 162 1.96 -5.65 1.58
N SER A 163 1.95 -6.32 2.73
CA SER A 163 2.09 -5.70 4.04
C SER A 163 3.47 -5.03 4.22
N GLY A 164 4.54 -5.65 3.72
CA GLY A 164 5.86 -5.02 3.69
C GLY A 164 5.87 -3.70 2.91
N ASN A 165 5.27 -3.69 1.72
CA ASN A 165 5.20 -2.49 0.88
C ASN A 165 4.26 -1.42 1.48
N MET A 166 3.20 -1.82 2.19
CA MET A 166 2.35 -0.91 2.98
C MET A 166 3.17 -0.25 4.09
N ALA A 167 3.93 -1.03 4.88
CA ALA A 167 4.80 -0.50 5.93
C ALA A 167 5.84 0.48 5.38
N MET A 168 6.43 0.16 4.23
CA MET A 168 7.36 1.06 3.53
C MET A 168 6.68 2.38 3.12
N SER A 169 5.47 2.31 2.58
CA SER A 169 4.72 3.51 2.17
C SER A 169 4.41 4.41 3.37
N LEU A 170 3.96 3.82 4.49
CA LEU A 170 3.72 4.53 5.75
C LEU A 170 5.00 5.20 6.28
N ALA A 171 6.15 4.53 6.13
CA ALA A 171 7.44 5.09 6.51
C ALA A 171 7.82 6.31 5.64
N VAL A 172 7.67 6.20 4.31
CA VAL A 172 7.93 7.32 3.39
C VAL A 172 7.01 8.50 3.69
N PHE A 173 5.72 8.27 3.92
CA PHE A 173 4.80 9.34 4.33
C PHE A 173 5.16 9.93 5.70
N SER A 174 5.71 9.14 6.61
CA SER A 174 6.22 9.63 7.89
C SER A 174 7.47 10.50 7.73
N VAL A 175 8.36 10.22 6.76
CA VAL A 175 9.46 11.12 6.38
C VAL A 175 8.94 12.44 5.83
N ILE A 176 7.89 12.41 5.01
CA ILE A 176 7.23 13.64 4.54
C ILE A 176 6.63 14.41 5.73
N GLY A 177 5.97 13.72 6.67
CA GLY A 177 5.45 14.29 7.91
C GLY A 177 6.54 14.87 8.83
N TRP A 178 7.75 14.30 8.79
CA TRP A 178 8.92 14.82 9.49
C TRP A 178 9.30 16.20 8.98
N PHE A 179 9.47 16.36 7.66
CA PHE A 179 9.76 17.66 7.05
C PHE A 179 8.62 18.67 7.21
N TYR A 180 7.37 18.22 7.05
CA TYR A 180 6.19 19.06 7.33
C TYR A 180 6.20 19.62 8.76
N SER A 181 6.56 18.80 9.75
CA SER A 181 6.64 19.24 11.15
C SER A 181 7.83 20.17 11.41
N LEU A 182 8.96 19.97 10.74
CA LEU A 182 10.12 20.86 10.80
C LEU A 182 9.79 22.24 10.24
N GLU A 183 9.13 22.30 9.08
CA GLU A 183 8.72 23.55 8.43
C GLU A 183 7.75 24.35 9.31
N LYS A 184 6.89 23.66 10.07
CA LYS A 184 5.97 24.28 11.05
C LYS A 184 6.62 24.61 12.40
N GLY A 185 7.93 24.36 12.58
CA GLY A 185 8.63 24.58 13.85
C GLY A 185 8.23 23.61 14.98
N LYS A 186 7.47 22.55 14.69
CA LYS A 186 6.97 21.56 15.66
C LYS A 186 8.01 20.47 15.92
N ILE A 187 9.13 20.81 16.58
CA ILE A 187 10.28 19.90 16.76
C ILE A 187 9.92 18.58 17.47
N LYS A 188 9.11 18.62 18.53
CA LYS A 188 8.71 17.39 19.25
C LYS A 188 7.93 16.43 18.34
N THR A 189 7.01 16.98 17.55
CA THR A 189 6.24 16.22 16.57
C THR A 189 7.12 15.67 15.45
N SER A 190 8.09 16.46 14.99
CA SER A 190 9.11 16.04 14.02
C SER A 190 9.89 14.81 14.53
N VAL A 191 10.32 14.79 15.80
CA VAL A 191 10.98 13.62 16.39
C VAL A 191 10.07 12.39 16.38
N ALA A 192 8.78 12.54 16.68
CA ALA A 192 7.84 11.42 16.60
C ALA A 192 7.69 10.87 15.16
N PHE A 193 7.66 11.74 14.15
CA PHE A 193 7.59 11.34 12.75
C PHE A 193 8.81 10.55 12.27
N ILE A 194 10.02 10.98 12.64
CA ILE A 194 11.23 10.27 12.21
C ILE A 194 11.39 8.92 12.92
N LEU A 195 10.96 8.81 14.18
CA LEU A 195 10.88 7.53 14.89
C LEU A 195 9.82 6.60 14.27
N ALA A 196 8.66 7.15 13.89
CA ALA A 196 7.63 6.40 13.18
C ALA A 196 8.14 5.89 11.82
N ALA A 197 8.88 6.73 11.08
CA ALA A 197 9.51 6.33 9.83
C ALA A 197 10.50 5.17 10.04
N ALA A 198 11.36 5.23 11.07
CA ALA A 198 12.27 4.15 11.41
C ALA A 198 11.53 2.83 11.67
N LEU A 199 10.49 2.87 12.51
CA LEU A 199 9.68 1.69 12.82
C LEU A 199 8.98 1.11 11.57
N GLY A 200 8.42 1.95 10.71
CA GLY A 200 7.81 1.51 9.45
C GLY A 200 8.83 0.88 8.49
N LEU A 201 10.03 1.47 8.37
CA LEU A 201 11.13 0.91 7.58
C LEU A 201 11.57 -0.44 8.14
N THR A 202 11.77 -0.55 9.46
CA THR A 202 12.07 -1.82 10.13
C THR A 202 10.99 -2.85 9.82
N GLY A 203 9.71 -2.49 9.92
CA GLY A 203 8.61 -3.39 9.59
C GLY A 203 8.66 -3.88 8.13
N SER A 204 9.01 -2.99 7.19
CA SER A 204 9.20 -3.38 5.79
C SER A 204 10.42 -4.29 5.59
N LEU A 205 11.55 -4.04 6.26
CA LEU A 205 12.75 -4.88 6.14
C LEU A 205 12.48 -6.27 6.72
N LEU A 206 11.85 -6.35 7.89
CA LEU A 206 11.47 -7.59 8.56
C LEU A 206 10.44 -8.41 7.77
N SER A 207 9.67 -7.78 6.87
CA SER A 207 8.79 -8.52 5.96
C SER A 207 9.57 -9.35 4.92
N GLY A 208 10.85 -9.04 4.68
CA GLY A 208 11.67 -9.64 3.61
C GLY A 208 11.18 -9.33 2.18
N SER A 209 10.25 -8.38 2.02
CA SER A 209 9.80 -7.85 0.73
C SER A 209 10.81 -6.85 0.20
N ARG A 210 11.34 -7.11 -1.00
CA ARG A 210 12.42 -6.31 -1.61
C ARG A 210 11.90 -5.17 -2.50
N GLY A 211 10.62 -5.19 -2.86
CA GLY A 211 10.05 -4.23 -3.84
C GLY A 211 10.14 -2.78 -3.36
N GLY A 212 9.84 -2.54 -2.08
CA GLY A 212 9.96 -1.20 -1.48
C GLY A 212 11.39 -0.70 -1.34
N TRP A 213 12.39 -1.58 -1.30
CA TRP A 213 13.79 -1.21 -1.02
C TRP A 213 14.43 -0.44 -2.17
N VAL A 214 13.94 -0.60 -3.39
CA VAL A 214 14.50 0.09 -4.56
C VAL A 214 13.93 1.50 -4.66
N PHE A 215 12.61 1.65 -4.56
CA PHE A 215 11.96 2.95 -4.76
C PHE A 215 12.01 3.86 -3.54
N ALA A 216 11.95 3.31 -2.32
CA ALA A 216 11.91 4.15 -1.13
C ALA A 216 13.16 5.03 -0.94
N PRO A 217 14.40 4.54 -1.15
CA PRO A 217 15.59 5.40 -1.09
C PRO A 217 15.55 6.54 -2.10
N ILE A 218 15.04 6.30 -3.31
CA ILE A 218 14.92 7.33 -4.36
C ILE A 218 13.95 8.42 -3.91
N VAL A 219 12.77 8.03 -3.41
CA VAL A 219 11.76 9.00 -2.93
C VAL A 219 12.25 9.75 -1.70
N ILE A 220 12.86 9.06 -0.73
CA ILE A 220 13.42 9.68 0.48
C ILE A 220 14.55 10.64 0.11
N ALA A 221 15.45 10.26 -0.79
CA ALA A 221 16.52 11.14 -1.27
C ALA A 221 15.97 12.38 -1.97
N PHE A 222 14.94 12.23 -2.81
CA PHE A 222 14.27 13.35 -3.45
C PHE A 222 13.63 14.30 -2.43
N VAL A 223 12.92 13.77 -1.42
CA VAL A 223 12.32 14.58 -0.35
C VAL A 223 13.41 15.31 0.46
N ILE A 224 14.47 14.60 0.85
CA ILE A 224 15.63 15.19 1.56
C ILE A 224 16.26 16.32 0.72
N TYR A 225 16.44 16.10 -0.58
CA TYR A 225 17.00 17.09 -1.48
C TYR A 225 16.11 18.34 -1.57
N GLN A 226 14.79 18.16 -1.69
CA GLN A 226 13.83 19.26 -1.78
C GLN A 226 13.81 20.10 -0.50
N TYR A 227 13.89 19.46 0.67
CA TYR A 227 13.79 20.11 1.97
C TYR A 227 15.14 20.28 2.69
N ARG A 228 16.25 20.23 1.94
CA ARG A 228 17.62 20.28 2.50
C ARG A 228 17.90 21.53 3.35
N TYR A 229 17.20 22.63 3.10
CA TYR A 229 17.33 23.88 3.87
C TYR A 229 16.84 23.75 5.32
N LEU A 230 16.05 22.71 5.64
CA LEU A 230 15.57 22.41 7.00
C LEU A 230 16.55 21.52 7.80
N LEU A 231 17.63 21.03 7.17
CA LEU A 231 18.57 20.08 7.77
C LEU A 231 19.64 20.78 8.61
N SER A 232 19.34 20.97 9.90
CA SER A 232 20.35 21.35 10.89
C SER A 232 21.17 20.13 11.37
N LYS A 233 22.31 20.36 12.02
CA LYS A 233 23.12 19.28 12.64
C LYS A 233 22.26 18.36 13.53
N LYS A 234 21.37 18.93 14.36
CA LYS A 234 20.48 18.17 15.25
C LYS A 234 19.49 17.30 14.46
N VAL A 235 18.91 17.84 13.39
CA VAL A 235 17.97 17.13 12.52
C VAL A 235 18.67 15.97 11.82
N CYS A 236 19.87 16.20 11.28
CA CYS A 236 20.69 15.13 10.70
C CYS A 236 21.00 14.04 11.73
N THR A 237 21.41 14.40 12.96
CA THR A 237 21.65 13.41 14.03
C THR A 237 20.41 12.57 14.32
N CYS A 238 19.22 13.17 14.41
CA CYS A 238 17.97 12.41 14.58
C CYS A 238 17.71 11.46 13.41
N GLY A 239 17.93 11.90 12.17
CA GLY A 239 17.80 11.07 10.98
C GLY A 239 18.80 9.90 10.96
N PHE A 240 20.06 10.14 11.35
CA PHE A 240 21.08 9.10 11.46
C PHE A 240 20.76 8.07 12.54
N ILE A 241 20.28 8.51 13.71
CA ILE A 241 19.84 7.60 14.78
C ILE A 241 18.68 6.73 14.28
N ALA A 242 17.69 7.32 13.61
CA ALA A 242 16.56 6.59 13.04
C ALA A 242 17.00 5.55 11.98
N LEU A 243 17.95 5.91 11.12
CA LEU A 243 18.55 4.99 10.15
C LEU A 243 19.31 3.87 10.86
N PHE A 244 20.10 4.19 11.89
CA PHE A 244 20.85 3.20 12.66
C PHE A 244 19.92 2.19 13.34
N ILE A 245 18.83 2.65 13.97
CA ILE A 245 17.79 1.78 14.55
C ILE A 245 17.21 0.86 13.47
N THR A 246 16.86 1.43 12.31
CA THR A 246 16.28 0.68 11.19
C THR A 246 17.20 -0.45 10.74
N LEU A 247 18.49 -0.15 10.55
CA LEU A 247 19.50 -1.11 10.11
C LEU A 247 19.79 -2.15 11.20
N TYR A 248 19.91 -1.74 12.47
CA TYR A 248 20.18 -2.66 13.57
C TYR A 248 19.16 -3.80 13.65
N PHE A 249 17.86 -3.47 13.56
CA PHE A 249 16.80 -4.48 13.59
C PHE A 249 16.56 -5.18 12.24
N GLY A 250 16.73 -4.47 11.12
CA GLY A 250 16.38 -5.00 9.80
C GLY A 250 17.52 -5.75 9.07
N TYR A 251 18.78 -5.45 9.40
CA TYR A 251 19.94 -5.91 8.64
C TYR A 251 20.07 -7.43 8.55
N PRO A 252 19.97 -8.23 9.65
CA PRO A 252 20.22 -9.66 9.57
C PRO A 252 19.28 -10.37 8.57
N LEU A 253 17.99 -10.00 8.58
CA LEU A 253 17.05 -10.56 7.63
C LEU A 253 17.26 -9.99 6.22
N ALA A 254 17.58 -8.70 6.10
CA ALA A 254 17.83 -8.07 4.82
C ALA A 254 19.03 -8.70 4.08
N GLU A 255 20.14 -8.91 4.80
CA GLU A 255 21.33 -9.59 4.33
C GLU A 255 21.02 -11.02 3.89
N ALA A 256 20.40 -11.83 4.75
CA ALA A 256 20.04 -13.21 4.41
C ALA A 256 19.15 -13.29 3.15
N ARG A 257 18.25 -12.32 2.96
CA ARG A 257 17.38 -12.23 1.77
C ARG A 257 18.12 -11.75 0.53
N ALA A 258 19.07 -10.84 0.66
CA ALA A 258 19.92 -10.37 -0.43
C ALA A 258 20.84 -11.51 -0.92
N THR A 259 21.54 -12.19 -0.02
CA THR A 259 22.43 -13.30 -0.35
C THR A 259 21.69 -14.44 -1.03
N ARG A 260 20.55 -14.88 -0.48
CA ARG A 260 19.70 -15.90 -1.13
C ARG A 260 19.25 -15.49 -2.53
N ALA A 261 19.00 -14.20 -2.77
CA ALA A 261 18.61 -13.71 -4.09
C ALA A 261 19.76 -13.85 -5.09
N VAL A 262 20.96 -13.40 -4.71
CA VAL A 262 22.16 -13.47 -5.54
C VAL A 262 22.47 -14.92 -5.89
N THR A 263 22.43 -15.83 -4.91
CA THR A 263 22.62 -17.26 -5.14
C THR A 263 21.56 -17.81 -6.10
N GLN A 264 20.28 -17.49 -5.91
CA GLN A 264 19.21 -17.97 -6.81
C GLN A 264 19.34 -17.44 -8.24
N ILE A 265 19.81 -16.20 -8.41
CA ILE A 265 20.11 -15.63 -9.73
C ILE A 265 21.29 -16.36 -10.37
N SER A 266 22.37 -16.58 -9.61
CA SER A 266 23.54 -17.31 -10.09
C SER A 266 23.17 -18.72 -10.55
N ASN A 267 22.41 -19.47 -9.74
CA ASN A 267 21.99 -20.84 -10.07
C ASN A 267 21.11 -20.89 -11.32
N TYR A 268 20.25 -19.87 -11.53
CA TYR A 268 19.45 -19.76 -12.75
C TYR A 268 20.33 -19.51 -13.99
N ILE A 269 21.36 -18.66 -13.87
CA ILE A 269 22.29 -18.39 -14.98
C ILE A 269 23.15 -19.63 -15.32
N THR A 270 23.54 -20.43 -14.31
CA THR A 270 24.37 -21.62 -14.52
C THR A 270 23.57 -22.88 -14.91
N ASN A 271 22.28 -22.75 -15.26
CA ASN A 271 21.39 -23.84 -15.64
C ASN A 271 21.28 -24.98 -14.60
N ASP A 272 21.62 -24.73 -13.33
CA ASP A 272 21.31 -25.64 -12.21
C ASP A 272 19.91 -25.30 -11.65
N ALA A 273 18.96 -25.20 -12.58
CA ALA A 273 17.67 -24.56 -12.40
C ALA A 273 16.64 -25.50 -11.80
N ASN A 274 16.96 -26.16 -10.69
CA ASN A 274 15.94 -26.83 -9.88
C ASN A 274 15.15 -25.78 -9.06
N SER A 275 13.96 -25.41 -9.57
CA SER A 275 12.82 -24.83 -8.83
C SER A 275 13.10 -23.73 -7.79
N THR A 276 13.95 -22.74 -8.11
CA THR A 276 14.10 -21.56 -7.25
C THR A 276 12.98 -20.54 -7.46
N SER A 277 12.65 -19.78 -6.41
CA SER A 277 11.58 -18.77 -6.50
C SER A 277 11.90 -17.62 -7.47
N VAL A 278 13.18 -17.33 -7.73
CA VAL A 278 13.59 -16.30 -8.71
C VAL A 278 13.52 -16.87 -10.12
N GLY A 279 14.05 -18.08 -10.35
CA GLY A 279 13.94 -18.76 -11.64
C GLY A 279 12.49 -18.91 -12.10
N ALA A 280 11.59 -19.37 -11.20
CA ALA A 280 10.17 -19.46 -11.51
C ALA A 280 9.55 -18.11 -11.92
N ARG A 281 9.99 -16.99 -11.33
CA ARG A 281 9.52 -15.67 -11.75
C ARG A 281 10.08 -15.28 -13.11
N PHE A 282 11.34 -15.55 -13.40
CA PHE A 282 11.90 -15.29 -14.73
C PHE A 282 11.17 -16.09 -15.81
N GLU A 283 10.88 -17.38 -15.57
CA GLU A 283 10.07 -18.19 -16.48
C GLU A 283 8.64 -17.64 -16.63
N MET A 284 8.00 -17.18 -15.54
CA MET A 284 6.69 -16.52 -15.62
C MET A 284 6.73 -15.23 -16.46
N TRP A 285 7.80 -14.43 -16.35
CA TRP A 285 7.96 -13.21 -17.15
C TRP A 285 8.23 -13.53 -18.63
N LYS A 286 9.03 -14.56 -18.89
CA LYS A 286 9.29 -15.07 -20.24
C LYS A 286 8.02 -15.61 -20.89
N SER A 287 7.25 -16.41 -20.16
CA SER A 287 5.93 -16.90 -20.57
C SER A 287 4.95 -15.75 -20.83
N ALA A 288 4.93 -14.72 -19.99
CA ALA A 288 4.09 -13.54 -20.20
C ALA A 288 4.49 -12.78 -21.47
N TRP A 289 5.79 -12.67 -21.76
CA TRP A 289 6.28 -12.06 -23.00
C TRP A 289 5.85 -12.85 -24.24
N TYR A 290 5.99 -14.19 -24.23
CA TYR A 290 5.51 -15.02 -25.34
C TYR A 290 3.99 -14.91 -25.52
N SER A 291 3.24 -14.95 -24.43
CA SER A 291 1.78 -14.79 -24.46
C SER A 291 1.36 -13.44 -25.04
N PHE A 292 2.09 -12.37 -24.73
CA PHE A 292 1.88 -11.06 -25.32
C PHE A 292 2.18 -11.04 -26.83
N THR A 293 3.26 -11.68 -27.28
CA THR A 293 3.58 -11.73 -28.72
C THR A 293 2.55 -12.53 -29.53
N GLU A 294 1.97 -13.57 -28.94
CA GLU A 294 0.95 -14.40 -29.59
C GLU A 294 -0.43 -13.75 -29.57
N SER A 295 -0.75 -12.95 -28.54
CA SER A 295 -2.06 -12.29 -28.39
C SER A 295 -1.91 -10.90 -27.77
N PRO A 296 -1.42 -9.90 -28.51
CA PRO A 296 -1.01 -8.60 -27.95
C PRO A 296 -2.18 -7.71 -27.50
N VAL A 297 -3.37 -7.91 -28.08
CA VAL A 297 -4.53 -7.03 -27.84
C VAL A 297 -5.36 -7.49 -26.64
N LEU A 298 -5.89 -8.72 -26.68
CA LEU A 298 -6.79 -9.24 -25.64
C LEU A 298 -6.09 -10.17 -24.65
N GLY A 299 -4.84 -10.57 -24.94
CA GLY A 299 -4.19 -11.68 -24.25
C GLY A 299 -4.86 -13.01 -24.56
N PRO A 300 -4.33 -14.11 -24.01
CA PRO A 300 -4.89 -15.44 -24.22
C PRO A 300 -6.13 -15.76 -23.36
N GLY A 301 -6.52 -14.87 -22.45
CA GLY A 301 -7.58 -15.16 -21.48
C GLY A 301 -7.16 -16.15 -20.38
N TYR A 302 -8.06 -16.40 -19.41
CA TYR A 302 -7.73 -17.18 -18.21
C TYR A 302 -7.57 -18.68 -18.49
N ILE A 303 -8.47 -19.26 -19.30
CA ILE A 303 -8.48 -20.71 -19.57
C ILE A 303 -7.28 -21.12 -20.44
N GLU A 304 -7.00 -20.39 -21.52
CA GLU A 304 -5.93 -20.77 -22.44
C GLU A 304 -4.53 -20.46 -21.90
N ARG A 305 -4.41 -19.59 -20.88
CA ARG A 305 -3.12 -19.24 -20.27
C ARG A 305 -2.39 -20.46 -19.71
N GLU A 306 -3.09 -21.36 -19.02
CA GLU A 306 -2.45 -22.56 -18.46
C GLU A 306 -2.05 -23.53 -19.57
N ALA A 307 -2.89 -23.69 -20.60
CA ALA A 307 -2.58 -24.52 -21.77
C ALA A 307 -1.40 -23.96 -22.59
N LEU A 308 -1.29 -22.64 -22.72
CA LEU A 308 -0.15 -21.98 -23.36
C LEU A 308 1.14 -22.16 -22.57
N LYS A 309 1.06 -22.05 -21.25
CA LYS A 309 2.21 -22.31 -20.39
C LYS A 309 2.70 -23.75 -20.55
N GLN A 310 1.79 -24.73 -20.59
CA GLN A 310 2.13 -26.13 -20.84
C GLN A 310 2.77 -26.33 -22.22
N ARG A 311 2.19 -25.77 -23.28
CA ARG A 311 2.78 -25.80 -24.63
C ARG A 311 4.19 -25.19 -24.67
N GLN A 312 4.40 -24.07 -23.98
CA GLN A 312 5.71 -23.42 -23.93
C GLN A 312 6.78 -24.27 -23.20
N VAL A 313 6.38 -25.08 -22.21
CA VAL A 313 7.25 -26.07 -21.56
C VAL A 313 7.53 -27.23 -22.52
N GLU A 314 6.51 -27.77 -23.20
CA GLU A 314 6.66 -28.85 -24.19
C GLU A 314 7.56 -28.45 -25.36
N GLU A 315 7.46 -27.22 -25.84
CA GLU A 315 8.30 -26.66 -26.90
C GLU A 315 9.71 -26.27 -26.42
N HIS A 316 10.08 -26.57 -25.17
CA HIS A 316 11.38 -26.22 -24.56
C HIS A 316 11.67 -24.71 -24.60
N ARG A 317 10.62 -23.89 -24.69
CA ARG A 317 10.73 -22.43 -24.58
C ARG A 317 10.82 -21.98 -23.13
N LEU A 318 10.34 -22.79 -22.19
CA LEU A 318 10.46 -22.61 -20.74
C LEU A 318 11.18 -23.83 -20.14
N TYR A 319 11.79 -23.62 -18.97
CA TYR A 319 12.37 -24.71 -18.15
C TYR A 319 11.32 -25.36 -17.25
#